data_AF-A0A975REF3-F1
#
_entry.id   AF-A0A975REF3-F1
#
_cell.length_a   1.000
_cell.length_b   1.000
_cell.length_c   1.000
_cell.angle_alpha   90.00
_cell.angle_beta   90.00
_cell.angle_gamma   90.00
#
_symmetry.space_group_name_H-M   'P 1'
#
loop_
_entity.id
_entity.type
_entity.pdbx_description
1 polymer ?
#
loop_
_entity_poly.entity_id
_entity_poly.type
_entity_poly.pdbx_seq_one_letter_code
_entity_poly.pdbx_strand_id
1 'polypeptide(L)' 'MSAEAEDAETPRPLLRVVRGTPDDAELAALTAVIAAAASAGAEPEKPRRRSAWADRSALVRAPHHPGPGAWRASGLPR' A
#
# COMPACT_ATOMS: atom_id res chain seq x y z
N MET A 1 40.27 39.23 -4.02
CA MET A 1 39.34 38.95 -2.91
C MET A 1 38.16 38.21 -3.51
N SER A 2 38.31 36.88 -3.59
CA SER A 2 37.31 35.95 -4.11
C SER A 2 36.13 35.92 -3.14
N ALA A 3 34.93 36.22 -3.64
CA ALA A 3 33.71 35.78 -2.98
C ALA A 3 33.53 34.32 -3.37
N GLU A 4 34.03 33.45 -2.49
CA GLU A 4 33.93 32.00 -2.59
C GLU A 4 32.44 31.60 -2.67
N ALA A 5 32.19 30.56 -3.46
CA ALA A 5 30.90 29.93 -3.62
C ALA A 5 30.37 29.42 -2.28
N GLU A 6 29.28 30.01 -1.78
CA GLU A 6 28.52 29.53 -0.62
C GLU A 6 27.11 29.05 -0.99
N ASP A 7 26.89 28.65 -2.25
CA ASP A 7 25.81 27.74 -2.59
C ASP A 7 26.23 26.30 -2.23
N ALA A 8 26.44 26.07 -0.94
CA ALA A 8 26.53 24.72 -0.41
C ALA A 8 25.17 24.05 -0.64
N GLU A 9 25.19 23.06 -1.53
CA GLU A 9 24.09 22.20 -1.97
C GLU A 9 23.16 21.81 -0.82
N THR A 10 22.13 22.64 -0.58
CA THR A 10 21.18 22.39 0.50
C THR A 10 20.25 21.27 0.05
N PRO A 11 20.28 20.09 0.70
CA PRO A 11 19.44 18.97 0.29
C PRO A 11 17.98 19.40 0.38
N ARG A 12 17.21 19.08 -0.67
CA ARG A 12 15.79 19.44 -0.75
C ARG A 12 15.05 18.81 0.45
N PRO A 13 14.24 19.58 1.19
CA PRO A 13 13.57 19.08 2.39
C PRO A 13 12.59 17.95 2.05
N LEU A 14 12.57 16.90 2.88
CA LEU A 14 11.66 15.75 2.74
C LEU A 14 10.19 16.14 3.00
N LEU A 15 9.97 17.14 3.85
CA LEU A 15 8.66 17.67 4.21
C LEU A 15 8.78 19.19 4.37
N ARG A 16 7.80 19.95 3.87
CA ARG A 16 7.73 21.41 4.03
C ARG A 16 6.31 21.84 4.41
N VAL A 17 6.19 22.57 5.51
CA VAL A 17 4.93 23.23 5.90
C VAL A 17 4.75 24.48 5.04
N VAL A 18 3.76 24.48 4.15
CA VAL A 18 3.49 25.61 3.25
C VAL A 18 2.58 26.65 3.92
N ARG A 19 1.77 26.24 4.89
CA ARG A 19 0.82 27.10 5.61
C ARG A 19 0.56 26.54 7.00
N GLY A 20 0.35 27.44 7.97
CA GLY A 20 0.08 27.11 9.37
C GLY A 20 1.34 27.11 10.23
N THR A 21 1.13 27.12 11.55
CA THR A 21 2.20 27.09 12.56
C THR A 21 1.92 25.92 13.50
N PRO A 22 2.26 24.67 13.09
CA PRO A 22 1.99 23.52 13.93
C PRO A 22 2.79 23.63 15.23
N ASP A 23 2.20 23.15 16.32
CA ASP A 23 2.96 22.97 17.55
C ASP A 23 3.91 21.76 17.45
N ASP A 24 4.78 21.60 18.46
CA ASP A 24 5.78 20.53 18.48
C ASP A 24 5.13 19.13 18.44
N ALA A 25 3.96 18.98 19.06
CA ALA A 25 3.26 17.70 19.12
C ALA A 25 2.64 17.35 17.76
N GLU A 26 2.05 18.32 17.08
CA GLU A 26 1.49 18.17 15.74
C GLU A 26 2.58 17.85 14.71
N LEU A 27 3.71 18.54 14.77
CA LEU A 27 4.84 18.29 13.88
C LEU A 27 5.45 16.89 14.11
N ALA A 28 5.58 16.47 15.37
CA ALA A 28 6.04 15.14 15.73
C ALA A 28 5.08 14.05 15.25
N ALA A 29 3.77 14.24 15.43
CA ALA A 29 2.75 13.31 14.98
C ALA A 29 2.78 13.13 13.46
N LEU A 30 2.86 14.22 12.70
CA LEU A 30 2.96 14.16 11.24
C LEU A 30 4.22 13.42 10.78
N THR A 31 5.37 13.72 11.41
CA THR A 31 6.64 13.06 11.11
C THR A 31 6.58 11.56 11.40
N ALA A 32 5.99 11.17 12.54
CA ALA A 32 5.83 9.78 12.93
C ALA A 32 4.96 9.00 11.93
N VAL A 33 3.85 9.58 11.46
CA VAL A 33 2.98 8.97 10.45
C VAL A 33 3.72 8.76 9.12
N ILE A 34 4.47 9.76 8.66
CA ILE A 34 5.24 9.66 7.41
C ILE A 34 6.33 8.59 7.54
N ALA A 35 7.06 8.57 8.66
CA ALA A 35 8.08 7.57 8.92
C ALA A 35 7.47 6.15 8.98
N ALA A 36 6.32 5.99 9.65
CA ALA A 36 5.60 4.73 9.71
C ALA A 36 5.17 4.26 8.31
N ALA A 37 4.60 5.15 7.50
CA ALA A 37 4.19 4.84 6.13
C ALA A 37 5.38 4.46 5.23
N ALA A 38 6.53 5.13 5.38
CA ALA A 38 7.75 4.79 4.65
C ALA A 38 8.37 3.45 5.10
N SER A 39 8.22 3.11 6.38
CA SER A 39 8.72 1.86 6.96
C SER A 39 7.79 0.66 6.73
N ALA A 40 6.56 0.90 6.28
CA ALA A 40 5.61 -0.15 5.96
C ALA A 40 6.17 -0.94 4.77
N GLY A 41 6.84 -2.05 5.07
CA GLY A 41 7.30 -3.00 4.07
C GLY A 41 6.13 -3.48 3.21
N ALA A 42 6.43 -3.96 2.00
CA ALA A 42 5.43 -4.58 1.16
C ALA A 42 4.74 -5.71 1.94
N GLU A 43 3.41 -5.66 2.06
CA GLU A 43 2.65 -6.78 2.62
C GLU A 43 3.00 -8.03 1.80
N PRO A 44 3.25 -9.19 2.45
CA PRO A 44 3.60 -10.41 1.73
C PRO A 44 2.57 -10.64 0.62
N GLU A 45 3.07 -10.88 -0.60
CA GLU A 45 2.18 -11.13 -1.74
C GLU A 45 1.29 -12.32 -1.38
N LYS A 46 0.01 -12.03 -1.13
CA LYS A 46 -0.98 -13.07 -0.87
C LYS A 46 -0.98 -13.95 -2.11
N PRO A 47 -0.97 -15.29 -1.96
CA PRO A 47 -0.99 -16.17 -3.11
C PRO A 47 -2.14 -15.75 -4.02
N ARG A 48 -1.81 -15.45 -5.28
CA ARG A 48 -2.80 -15.05 -6.28
C ARG A 48 -3.90 -16.11 -6.28
N ARG A 49 -5.10 -15.71 -5.88
CA ARG A 49 -6.26 -16.61 -5.94
C ARG A 49 -6.44 -16.99 -7.42
N ARG A 50 -6.57 -18.30 -7.70
CA ARG A 50 -6.93 -18.75 -9.04
C ARG A 50 -8.27 -18.10 -9.42
N SER A 51 -8.36 -17.62 -10.65
CA SER A 51 -9.62 -17.09 -11.18
C SER A 51 -10.68 -18.18 -11.11
N ALA A 52 -11.81 -17.89 -10.48
CA ALA A 52 -12.94 -18.82 -10.44
C ALA A 52 -13.49 -19.11 -11.85
N TRP A 53 -13.32 -18.18 -12.80
CA TRP A 53 -13.65 -18.39 -14.22
C TRP A 53 -12.71 -19.36 -14.93
N ALA A 54 -11.47 -19.53 -14.43
CA ALA A 54 -10.49 -20.45 -15.01
C ALA A 54 -10.46 -21.82 -14.29
N ASP A 55 -11.41 -22.07 -13.38
CA ASP A 55 -11.45 -23.32 -12.62
C ASP A 55 -12.05 -24.45 -13.45
N ARG A 56 -11.19 -25.40 -13.87
CA ARG A 56 -11.61 -26.56 -14.66
C ARG A 56 -12.48 -27.54 -13.89
N SER A 57 -12.56 -27.45 -12.55
CA SER A 57 -13.51 -28.28 -11.81
C SER A 57 -14.96 -27.99 -12.19
N ALA A 58 -15.24 -26.82 -12.79
CA ALA A 58 -16.55 -26.49 -13.35
C ALA A 58 -16.93 -27.37 -14.56
N LEU A 59 -15.93 -27.86 -15.31
CA LEU A 59 -16.12 -28.71 -16.50
C LEU A 59 -16.53 -30.15 -16.15
N VAL A 60 -16.45 -30.53 -14.87
CA VAL A 60 -16.81 -31.87 -14.39
C VAL A 60 -17.84 -31.77 -13.26
N ARG A 61 -18.70 -32.79 -13.13
CA ARG A 61 -19.70 -32.80 -12.05
C ARG A 61 -19.01 -33.09 -10.72
N ALA A 62 -18.87 -32.08 -9.88
CA ALA A 62 -18.37 -32.21 -8.52
C ALA A 62 -19.43 -31.80 -7.47
N PRO A 63 -19.41 -32.40 -6.26
CA PRO A 63 -20.20 -31.90 -5.14
C PRO A 63 -19.81 -30.47 -4.74
N HIS A 64 -20.78 -29.68 -4.27
CA HIS A 64 -20.52 -28.36 -3.70
C HIS A 64 -20.00 -28.49 -2.28
N HIS A 65 -18.90 -27.83 -1.96
CA HIS A 65 -18.34 -27.77 -0.61
C HIS A 65 -18.60 -26.40 0.04
N PRO A 66 -19.08 -26.33 1.29
CA PRO A 66 -19.23 -25.06 2.00
C PRO A 66 -17.85 -24.47 2.32
N GLY A 67 -17.70 -23.16 2.14
CA GLY A 67 -16.46 -22.47 2.43
C GLY A 67 -16.47 -20.99 2.05
N PRO A 68 -15.43 -20.23 2.43
CA PRO A 68 -15.31 -18.82 2.08
C PRO A 68 -15.41 -18.60 0.56
N GLY A 69 -16.41 -17.83 0.13
CA GLY A 69 -16.64 -17.53 -1.27
C GLY A 69 -17.47 -18.56 -2.06
N ALA A 70 -17.84 -19.70 -1.46
CA ALA A 70 -18.59 -20.76 -2.14
C ALA A 70 -19.96 -20.29 -2.67
N TRP A 71 -20.67 -19.44 -1.91
CA TRP A 71 -21.95 -18.88 -2.33
C TRP A 71 -21.85 -17.94 -3.54
N ARG A 72 -20.75 -17.19 -3.67
CA ARG A 72 -20.52 -16.36 -4.86
C ARG A 72 -20.14 -17.21 -6.07
N ALA A 73 -19.37 -18.27 -5.86
CA ALA A 73 -18.94 -19.17 -6.92
C ALA A 73 -20.08 -20.02 -7.50
N SER A 74 -21.13 -20.32 -6.72
CA SER A 74 -22.25 -21.16 -7.18
C SER A 74 -23.06 -20.56 -8.32
N GLY A 75 -22.95 -19.25 -8.57
CA GLY A 75 -23.64 -18.55 -9.67
C GLY A 75 -22.81 -18.37 -10.94
N LEU A 76 -21.56 -18.86 -10.98
CA LEU A 76 -20.71 -18.75 -12.17
C LEU A 76 -21.15 -19.77 -13.26
N PRO A 77 -20.96 -19.45 -14.55
CA PRO A 77 -21.22 -20.39 -15.64
C PRO A 77 -20.39 -21.67 -15.49
N ARG A 78 -20.97 -22.82 -15.82
CA ARG A 78 -20.27 -24.10 -15.93
C ARG A 78 -19.81 -24.37 -17.35
#